data_AF-A0A1D6KCH2-F1
#
_entry.id   AF-A0A1D6KCH2-F1
#
_cell.length_a   1.000
_cell.length_b   1.000
_cell.length_c   1.000
_cell.angle_alpha   90.00
_cell.angle_beta   90.00
_cell.angle_gamma   90.00
#
_symmetry.space_group_name_H-M   'P 1'
#
loop_
_entity.id
_entity.type
_entity.pdbx_description
1 polymer ?
#
loop_
_entity_poly.entity_id
_entity_poly.type
_entity_poly.pdbx_seq_one_letter_code
_entity_poly.pdbx_strand_id
1 'polypeptide(L)'
;MCARTIYCTNIDKMVAQADLKLFFESICGEVFRLRLLGDYHHSTRIAFVEFVMAESATAALNSSGVVLGSLPIRVNPSKTPVRPRDPRQLMSS
;
A
#
# COMPACT_ATOMS: atom_id res chain seq x y z
N MET A 1 -15.00 11.27 -1.09
CA MET A 1 -13.83 10.94 -0.25
C MET A 1 -12.76 10.39 -1.19
N CYS A 2 -11.76 11.19 -1.55
CA CYS A 2 -10.69 10.74 -2.44
C CYS A 2 -9.79 9.78 -1.65
N ALA A 3 -9.81 8.49 -1.98
CA ALA A 3 -9.00 7.49 -1.29
C ALA A 3 -7.52 7.72 -1.66
N ARG A 4 -6.74 8.27 -0.74
CA ARG A 4 -5.28 8.46 -0.91
C ARG A 4 -4.49 7.16 -0.73
N THR A 5 -5.17 6.04 -0.59
CA THR A 5 -4.59 4.73 -0.29
C THR A 5 -4.71 3.80 -1.48
N ILE A 6 -3.59 3.20 -1.86
CA ILE A 6 -3.53 2.12 -2.86
C ILE A 6 -3.29 0.78 -2.19
N TYR A 7 -3.70 -0.28 -2.88
CA TYR A 7 -3.45 -1.67 -2.53
C TYR A 7 -2.52 -2.30 -3.57
N CYS A 8 -1.38 -2.79 -3.10
CA CYS A 8 -0.36 -3.45 -3.91
C CYS A 8 -0.35 -4.95 -3.63
N THR A 9 -0.25 -5.77 -4.67
CA THR A 9 -0.11 -7.23 -4.57
C THR A 9 1.02 -7.73 -5.46
N ASN A 10 1.35 -9.02 -5.34
CA ASN A 10 2.42 -9.66 -6.12
C ASN A 10 3.81 -9.07 -5.85
N ILE A 11 4.06 -8.62 -4.61
CA ILE A 11 5.33 -8.04 -4.20
C ILE A 11 6.32 -9.17 -3.87
N ASP A 12 7.56 -9.05 -4.33
CA ASP A 12 8.62 -10.00 -4.03
C ASP A 12 8.94 -10.06 -2.53
N LYS A 13 9.24 -11.27 -2.03
CA LYS A 13 9.66 -11.54 -0.64
C LYS A 13 11.02 -10.95 -0.27
N MET A 14 11.80 -10.50 -1.24
CA MET A 14 13.06 -9.79 -1.02
C MET A 14 12.88 -8.27 -0.92
N VAL A 15 11.79 -7.70 -1.47
CA VAL A 15 11.52 -6.25 -1.47
C VAL A 15 11.13 -5.72 -0.09
N ALA A 16 12.01 -4.97 0.56
CA ALA A 16 11.72 -4.43 1.87
C ALA A 16 10.67 -3.31 1.82
N GLN A 17 10.10 -2.99 2.99
CA GLN A 17 9.20 -1.85 3.14
C GLN A 17 9.87 -0.53 2.71
N ALA A 18 11.18 -0.37 2.98
CA ALA A 18 11.93 0.81 2.57
C ALA A 18 12.03 0.94 1.05
N ASP A 19 12.24 -0.16 0.33
CA ASP A 19 12.35 -0.17 -1.13
C ASP A 19 11.03 0.24 -1.79
N LEU A 20 9.90 -0.27 -1.30
CA LEU A 20 8.57 0.13 -1.76
C LEU A 20 8.31 1.61 -1.49
N LYS A 21 8.68 2.09 -0.29
CA LYS A 21 8.50 3.50 0.08
C LYS A 21 9.30 4.38 -0.88
N LEU A 22 10.59 4.09 -1.05
CA LEU A 22 11.48 4.84 -1.93
C LEU A 22 10.98 4.84 -3.38
N PHE A 23 10.51 3.69 -3.88
CA PHE A 23 9.92 3.58 -5.21
C PHE A 23 8.75 4.55 -5.35
N PHE A 24 7.72 4.44 -4.52
CA PHE A 24 6.53 5.30 -4.63
C PHE A 24 6.84 6.78 -4.40
N GLU A 25 7.75 7.12 -3.48
CA GLU A 25 8.17 8.51 -3.25
C GLU A 25 8.92 9.09 -4.45
N SER A 26 9.72 8.28 -5.14
CA SER A 26 10.48 8.73 -6.31
C SER A 26 9.63 8.98 -7.55
N ILE A 27 8.52 8.25 -7.73
CA ILE A 27 7.72 8.32 -8.97
C ILE A 27 6.32 8.94 -8.80
N CYS A 28 5.73 8.88 -7.60
CA CYS A 28 4.34 9.29 -7.38
C CYS A 28 4.20 10.44 -6.38
N GLY A 29 5.06 10.48 -5.36
CA GLY A 29 5.07 11.52 -4.33
C GLY A 29 5.10 10.97 -2.91
N GLU A 30 5.11 11.87 -1.93
CA GLU A 30 5.36 11.57 -0.53
C GLU A 30 4.40 10.53 0.06
N VAL A 31 4.97 9.52 0.72
CA VAL A 31 4.21 8.42 1.34
C VAL A 31 3.98 8.75 2.81
N PHE A 32 2.72 8.98 3.16
CA PHE A 32 2.30 9.22 4.54
C PHE A 32 2.42 7.96 5.39
N ARG A 33 1.94 6.82 4.87
CA ARG A 33 1.94 5.56 5.61
C ARG A 33 2.10 4.36 4.67
N LEU A 34 2.95 3.41 5.05
CA LEU A 34 3.12 2.16 4.34
C LEU A 34 2.98 0.98 5.30
N ARG A 35 2.20 -0.02 4.90
CA ARG A 35 2.05 -1.28 5.62
C ARG A 35 2.28 -2.44 4.67
N LEU A 36 3.46 -3.06 4.76
CA LEU A 36 3.78 -4.30 4.06
C LEU A 36 3.27 -5.48 4.88
N LEU A 37 2.52 -6.37 4.25
CA LEU A 37 1.99 -7.60 4.82
C LEU A 37 2.55 -8.77 4.02
N GLY A 38 3.13 -9.73 4.74
CA GLY A 38 3.65 -10.96 4.18
C GLY A 38 3.79 -11.97 5.30
N ASP A 39 3.49 -13.22 4.99
CA ASP A 39 3.76 -14.36 5.86
C ASP A 39 4.73 -15.32 5.17
N TYR A 40 5.10 -16.39 5.88
CA TYR A 40 5.96 -17.44 5.32
C TYR A 40 5.20 -18.40 4.39
N HIS A 41 3.87 -18.30 4.31
CA HIS A 41 3.03 -19.24 3.58
C HIS A 41 2.76 -18.78 2.15
N HIS A 42 2.77 -17.47 1.90
CA HIS A 42 2.58 -16.91 0.57
C HIS A 42 3.91 -16.61 -0.12
N SER A 43 4.03 -17.03 -1.38
CA SER A 43 5.20 -16.74 -2.22
C SER A 43 5.37 -15.26 -2.54
N THR A 44 4.34 -14.44 -2.30
CA THR A 44 4.33 -13.01 -2.57
C THR A 44 3.73 -12.23 -1.40
N ARG A 45 4.07 -10.95 -1.32
CA ARG A 45 3.59 -10.01 -0.30
C ARG A 45 2.55 -9.07 -0.88
N ILE A 46 1.81 -8.43 0.02
CA ILE A 46 0.85 -7.38 -0.29
C ILE A 46 1.19 -6.13 0.53
N ALA A 47 0.84 -4.95 0.04
CA ALA A 47 1.07 -3.71 0.79
C ALA A 47 -0.10 -2.74 0.66
N PHE A 48 -0.26 -1.93 1.68
CA PHE A 48 -1.10 -0.73 1.63
C PHE A 48 -0.21 0.49 1.71
N VAL A 49 -0.39 1.42 0.77
CA VAL A 49 0.39 2.66 0.71
C VAL A 49 -0.60 3.82 0.72
N GLU A 50 -0.51 4.65 1.73
CA GLU A 50 -1.26 5.91 1.84
C GLU A 50 -0.32 7.07 1.52
N PHE A 51 -0.71 7.88 0.55
CA PHE A 51 0.00 9.07 0.13
C PHE A 51 -0.49 10.30 0.89
N VAL A 52 0.38 11.32 0.95
CA VAL A 52 -0.03 12.64 1.46
C VAL A 52 -1.08 13.26 0.52
N MET A 53 -0.86 13.15 -0.79
CA MET A 53 -1.72 13.72 -1.85
C MET A 53 -2.56 12.65 -2.56
N ALA A 54 -3.77 13.00 -2.98
CA ALA A 54 -4.66 12.07 -3.70
C ALA A 54 -4.18 11.82 -5.14
N GLU A 55 -3.56 12.83 -5.73
CA GLU A 55 -2.93 12.81 -7.06
C GLU A 55 -1.82 11.76 -7.11
N SER A 56 -1.02 11.64 -6.04
CA SER A 56 0.01 10.60 -5.92
C SER A 56 -0.58 9.19 -5.91
N ALA A 57 -1.72 8.99 -5.23
CA ALA A 57 -2.41 7.70 -5.25
C ALA A 57 -2.91 7.36 -6.66
N THR A 58 -3.44 8.35 -7.39
CA THR A 58 -3.84 8.18 -8.80
C THR A 58 -2.64 7.87 -9.70
N ALA A 59 -1.53 8.58 -9.54
CA ALA A 59 -0.30 8.34 -10.30
C ALA A 59 0.23 6.92 -10.08
N ALA A 60 0.19 6.43 -8.84
CA ALA A 60 0.65 5.10 -8.48
C ALA A 60 -0.17 3.96 -9.10
N LEU A 61 -1.42 4.22 -9.51
CA LEU A 61 -2.21 3.23 -10.26
C LEU A 61 -1.57 2.91 -11.62
N ASN A 62 -0.88 3.88 -12.22
CA ASN A 62 -0.16 3.68 -13.48
C ASN A 62 1.13 2.85 -13.31
N SER A 63 1.57 2.61 -12.07
CA SER A 63 2.74 1.78 -11.75
C SER A 63 2.41 0.28 -11.70
N SER A 64 1.16 -0.11 -11.95
CA SER A 64 0.78 -1.51 -12.05
C SER A 64 1.50 -2.19 -13.23
N GLY A 65 2.17 -3.30 -12.97
CA GLY A 65 3.00 -4.02 -13.93
C GLY A 65 4.50 -3.69 -13.88
N VAL A 66 4.91 -2.66 -13.12
CA VAL A 66 6.33 -2.35 -12.93
C VAL A 66 7.01 -3.47 -12.15
N VAL A 67 8.19 -3.89 -12.59
CA VAL A 67 8.97 -4.93 -11.90
C VAL A 67 9.71 -4.31 -10.73
N LEU A 68 9.46 -4.83 -9.52
CA LEU A 68 10.16 -4.44 -8.30
C LEU A 68 10.73 -5.71 -7.65
N GLY A 69 12.06 -5.81 -7.58
CA GLY A 69 12.73 -7.08 -7.29
C GLY A 69 12.66 -8.00 -8.51
N SER A 70 12.09 -9.20 -8.37
CA SER A 70 11.92 -10.17 -9.47
C SER A 70 10.49 -10.31 -9.98
N LEU A 71 9.50 -9.62 -9.38
CA LEU A 71 8.08 -9.75 -9.71
C LEU A 71 7.45 -8.43 -10.14
N PRO A 72 6.51 -8.44 -11.09
CA PRO A 72 5.72 -7.25 -11.44
C PRO A 72 4.69 -6.95 -10.35
N ILE A 73 4.76 -5.75 -9.76
CA ILE A 73 3.80 -5.31 -8.74
C ILE A 73 2.43 -5.06 -9.38
N ARG A 74 1.36 -5.37 -8.67
CA ARG A 74 -0.01 -5.05 -9.12
C ARG A 74 -0.61 -4.01 -8.20
N VAL A 75 -0.94 -2.84 -8.74
CA VAL A 75 -1.51 -1.73 -7.98
C VAL A 75 -2.99 -1.59 -8.29
N ASN A 76 -3.80 -1.47 -7.25
CA ASN A 76 -5.25 -1.30 -7.33
C ASN A 76 -5.70 -0.18 -6.37
N PRO A 77 -6.79 0.53 -6.67
CA PRO A 77 -7.37 1.46 -5.72
C PRO A 77 -7.88 0.72 -4.48
N SER A 78 -7.57 1.22 -3.27
CA SER A 78 -8.10 0.61 -2.04
C SER A 78 -9.57 1.00 -1.86
N LYS A 79 -10.48 0.02 -1.90
CA LYS A 79 -11.92 0.21 -1.66
C LYS A 79 -12.32 0.27 -0.18
N THR A 80 -11.36 0.14 0.74
CA THR A 80 -11.64 0.19 2.18
C THR A 80 -10.97 1.44 2.76
N PRO A 81 -11.72 2.39 3.35
CA PRO A 81 -11.08 3.38 4.21
C PRO A 81 -10.31 2.63 5.29
N VAL A 82 -9.04 2.97 5.51
CA VAL A 82 -8.26 2.44 6.63
C VAL A 82 -8.98 2.92 7.89
N ARG A 83 -9.85 2.07 8.45
CA ARG A 83 -10.58 2.41 9.68
C ARG A 83 -9.55 2.78 10.75
N PRO A 84 -9.61 3.99 11.34
CA PRO A 84 -8.98 4.22 12.62
C PRO A 84 -9.48 3.13 13.58
N ARG A 85 -8.59 2.56 14.40
CA ARG A 85 -9.02 1.67 15.47
C ARG A 85 -9.84 2.50 16.46
N ASP A 86 -11.17 2.36 16.40
CA ASP A 86 -12.04 2.91 17.43
C ASP A 86 -11.81 2.16 18.75
N PRO A 87 -11.60 2.84 19.89
CA PRO A 87 -11.59 2.19 21.19
C PRO A 87 -12.99 1.62 21.47
N ARG A 88 -13.04 0.33 21.81
CA ARG A 88 -14.27 -0.40 22.19
C ARG A 88 -15.11 0.42 23.17
N GLN A 89 -16.28 0.91 22.75
CA GLN A 89 -17.33 1.34 23.69
C GLN A 89 -17.85 0.09 24.40
N LEU A 90 -17.53 -0.04 25.68
CA LEU A 90 -18.28 -0.89 26.59
C LEU A 90 -19.68 -0.28 26.73
N MET A 91 -20.71 -0.97 26.23
CA MET A 91 -22.08 -0.68 26.58
C MET A 91 -22.39 -1.32 27.93
N SER A 92 -22.46 -0.48 28.96
CA SER A 92 -23.13 -0.75 30.21
C SER A 92 -24.57 -0.26 30.12
N SER A 93 -25.54 -1.17 30.28
CA SER A 93 -26.76 -1.06 31.11
C SER A 93 -27.67 -2.24 30.82
#